data_AF-A0A7Y0U2T8-F1
#
_entry.id   AF-A0A7Y0U2T8-F1
#
_cell.length_a   1.000
_cell.length_b   1.000
_cell.length_c   1.000
_cell.angle_alpha   90.00
_cell.angle_beta   90.00
_cell.angle_gamma   90.00
#
_symmetry.space_group_name_H-M   'P 1'
#
loop_
_entity.id
_entity.type
_entity.pdbx_description
1 polymer ?
#
loop_
_entity_poly.entity_id
_entity_poly.type
_entity_poly.pdbx_seq_one_letter_code
_entity_poly.pdbx_strand_id
1 'polypeptide(L)'
;MTQVGLVVVSHSRALAEAAVELALIMVHGDKPPLEIAAGTDDGGFGTDAVAVMEAIMSANQGDGVAVFTDLGSALTSTDMALEMLADMGEEIEVRVLPAPFVEGLTAAVVRAALGSDLDTIESEAVNSLAPKLEHLGVAEPPVAGTLPGAASLGASDSEAPHETPPDAQQLVQVVNRDGLHARPAAAVASLAQTFPGEVMLDKSGRRANAKSPISIATLAVTCGDNVQVLGYGEQAEAAVTAITKLIASGFGEERGKIPLPDTTFNSTPDTTLVAVPAAEPDSKPGTKTPTPPPPVWHAPWETPTALKQ
;
A
#
# COMPACT_ATOMS: atom_id res chain seq x y z
N MET A 1 -3.01 2.45 -39.09
CA MET A 1 -3.11 1.08 -38.58
C MET A 1 -3.55 1.22 -37.14
N THR A 2 -4.51 0.42 -36.69
CA THR A 2 -4.85 0.34 -35.28
C THR A 2 -3.67 -0.29 -34.53
N GLN A 3 -3.50 0.04 -33.25
CA GLN A 3 -2.46 -0.50 -32.39
C GLN A 3 -3.00 -0.63 -30.97
N VAL A 4 -2.40 -1.53 -30.19
CA VAL A 4 -2.66 -1.63 -28.75
C VAL A 4 -2.14 -0.37 -28.07
N GLY A 5 -3.02 0.29 -27.32
CA GLY A 5 -2.66 1.42 -26.47
C GLY A 5 -2.03 0.99 -25.14
N LEU A 6 -1.22 1.85 -24.56
CA LEU A 6 -0.57 1.63 -23.27
C LEU A 6 -0.94 2.74 -22.29
N VAL A 7 -1.31 2.37 -21.06
CA VAL A 7 -1.54 3.33 -19.98
C VAL A 7 -0.65 2.99 -18.80
N VAL A 8 0.10 3.99 -18.32
CA VAL A 8 0.97 3.87 -17.14
C VAL A 8 0.32 4.60 -15.97
N VAL A 9 -0.06 3.84 -14.96
CA VAL A 9 -0.67 4.33 -13.73
C VAL A 9 0.34 4.25 -12.59
N SER A 10 0.62 5.37 -11.94
CA SER A 10 1.56 5.40 -10.82
C SER A 10 1.22 6.46 -9.79
N HIS A 11 1.60 6.20 -8.55
CA HIS A 11 1.57 7.21 -7.50
C HIS A 11 2.48 8.40 -7.81
N SER A 12 3.56 8.19 -8.57
CA SER A 12 4.57 9.19 -8.83
C SER A 12 4.65 9.51 -10.32
N ARG A 13 4.26 10.74 -10.68
CA ARG A 13 4.41 11.23 -12.05
C ARG A 13 5.85 11.14 -12.54
N ALA A 14 6.82 11.57 -11.73
CA ALA A 14 8.23 11.49 -12.08
C ALA A 14 8.71 10.04 -12.33
N LEU A 15 8.21 9.07 -11.57
CA LEU A 15 8.54 7.65 -11.78
C LEU A 15 7.94 7.14 -13.10
N ALA A 16 6.66 7.42 -13.36
CA ALA A 16 6.00 7.01 -14.59
C ALA A 16 6.67 7.63 -15.82
N GLU A 17 6.98 8.93 -15.78
CA GLU A 17 7.70 9.63 -16.86
C GLU A 17 9.07 8.99 -17.11
N ALA A 18 9.87 8.77 -16.05
CA ALA A 18 11.19 8.16 -16.20
C ALA A 18 11.13 6.71 -16.73
N ALA A 19 10.13 5.92 -16.30
CA ALA A 19 9.94 4.55 -16.77
C ALA A 19 9.53 4.52 -18.25
N VAL A 20 8.63 5.41 -18.66
CA VAL A 20 8.22 5.58 -20.07
C VAL A 20 9.39 6.05 -20.92
N GLU A 21 10.15 7.03 -20.46
CA GLU A 21 11.35 7.51 -21.15
C GLU A 21 12.34 6.37 -21.38
N LEU A 22 12.62 5.57 -20.35
CA LEU A 22 13.50 4.41 -20.45
C LEU A 22 12.98 3.40 -21.48
N ALA A 23 11.69 3.06 -21.42
CA ALA A 23 11.07 2.11 -22.34
C ALA A 23 11.15 2.57 -23.80
N LEU A 24 10.97 3.88 -24.05
CA LEU A 24 11.04 4.46 -25.38
C LEU A 24 12.44 4.48 -25.99
N ILE A 25 13.51 4.36 -25.20
CA ILE A 25 14.89 4.27 -25.73
C ILE A 25 15.05 3.04 -26.64
N MET A 26 14.32 1.96 -26.37
CA MET A 26 14.41 0.72 -27.14
C MET A 26 13.55 0.75 -28.43
N VAL A 27 12.66 1.72 -28.56
CA VAL A 27 11.75 1.85 -29.71
C VAL A 27 12.48 2.52 -30.87
N HIS A 28 12.56 1.81 -31.99
CA HIS A 28 13.11 2.32 -33.24
C HIS A 28 11.96 2.49 -34.24
N GLY A 29 11.41 3.69 -34.35
CA GLY A 29 10.30 3.99 -35.24
C GLY A 29 9.21 4.82 -34.56
N ASP A 30 7.97 4.61 -35.00
CA ASP A 30 6.81 5.28 -34.43
C ASP A 30 6.55 4.80 -33.01
N LYS A 31 6.21 5.74 -32.13
CA LYS A 31 5.84 5.42 -30.75
C LYS A 31 4.43 4.82 -30.74
N PRO A 32 4.19 3.77 -29.94
CA PRO A 32 2.83 3.27 -29.75
C PRO A 32 1.99 4.32 -29.01
N PRO A 33 0.66 4.23 -29.08
CA PRO A 33 -0.23 5.07 -28.29
C PRO A 33 0.06 4.82 -26.81
N LEU A 34 0.45 5.86 -26.08
CA LEU A 34 0.90 5.72 -24.70
C LEU A 34 0.52 6.95 -23.88
N GLU A 35 -0.11 6.70 -22.74
CA GLU A 35 -0.61 7.73 -21.83
C GLU A 35 -0.15 7.48 -20.39
N ILE A 36 -0.02 8.56 -19.62
CA ILE A 36 0.38 8.53 -18.21
C ILE A 36 -0.74 9.10 -17.34
N ALA A 37 -1.22 8.31 -16.40
CA ALA A 37 -2.14 8.73 -15.33
C ALA A 37 -1.44 8.58 -13.98
N ALA A 38 -0.75 9.63 -13.53
CA ALA A 38 0.09 9.53 -12.34
C ALA A 38 0.15 10.80 -11.48
N GLY A 39 0.28 10.59 -10.18
CA GLY A 39 0.28 11.64 -9.17
C GLY A 39 -1.10 12.25 -8.94
N THR A 40 -1.16 13.18 -7.99
CA THR A 40 -2.32 14.02 -7.70
C THR A 40 -2.21 15.37 -8.43
N ASP A 41 -3.32 16.10 -8.55
CA ASP A 41 -3.38 17.42 -9.22
C ASP A 41 -2.44 18.48 -8.63
N ASP A 42 -2.10 18.35 -7.34
CA ASP A 42 -1.16 19.21 -6.64
C ASP A 42 0.32 18.77 -6.81
N GLY A 43 0.58 17.78 -7.65
CA GLY A 43 1.93 17.25 -7.93
C GLY A 43 2.46 16.29 -6.84
N GLY A 44 1.61 15.89 -5.90
CA GLY A 44 1.91 14.93 -4.86
C GLY A 44 1.88 13.47 -5.32
N PHE A 45 2.13 12.56 -4.37
CA PHE A 45 2.00 11.13 -4.61
C PHE A 45 0.53 10.68 -4.49
N GLY A 46 0.02 9.98 -5.49
CA GLY A 46 -1.33 9.41 -5.48
C GLY A 46 -1.82 9.04 -6.87
N THR A 47 -3.07 8.58 -6.97
CA THR A 47 -3.70 8.15 -8.20
C THR A 47 -5.13 8.69 -8.28
N ASP A 48 -5.58 9.02 -9.49
CA ASP A 48 -6.92 9.54 -9.77
C ASP A 48 -7.62 8.66 -10.81
N ALA A 49 -8.78 8.09 -10.43
CA ALA A 49 -9.56 7.22 -11.30
C ALA A 49 -10.09 7.93 -12.56
N VAL A 50 -10.41 9.24 -12.46
CA VAL A 50 -10.87 10.02 -13.63
C VAL A 50 -9.73 10.15 -14.64
N ALA A 51 -8.53 10.50 -14.17
CA ALA A 51 -7.36 10.59 -15.03
C ALA A 51 -6.99 9.25 -15.67
N VAL A 52 -7.14 8.13 -14.95
CA VAL A 52 -6.92 6.78 -15.50
C VAL A 52 -7.94 6.46 -16.60
N MET A 53 -9.22 6.75 -16.37
CA MET A 53 -10.28 6.56 -17.36
C MET A 53 -10.00 7.38 -18.64
N GLU A 54 -9.67 8.67 -18.50
CA GLU A 54 -9.33 9.54 -19.63
C GLU A 54 -8.11 9.05 -20.40
N ALA A 55 -7.08 8.58 -19.69
CA ALA A 55 -5.88 7.99 -20.30
C ALA A 55 -6.20 6.72 -21.11
N ILE A 56 -7.09 5.85 -20.60
CA ILE A 56 -7.55 4.65 -21.32
C ILE A 56 -8.27 5.05 -22.61
N MET A 57 -9.19 6.02 -22.53
CA MET A 57 -9.92 6.51 -23.71
C MET A 57 -8.97 7.13 -24.76
N SER A 58 -7.97 7.91 -24.31
CA SER A 58 -6.99 8.54 -25.19
C SER A 58 -6.05 7.52 -25.86
N ALA A 59 -5.62 6.51 -25.11
CA ALA A 59 -4.74 5.46 -25.62
C ALA A 59 -5.45 4.49 -26.58
N ASN A 60 -6.77 4.35 -26.49
CA ASN A 60 -7.53 3.40 -27.31
C ASN A 60 -7.54 3.78 -28.79
N GLN A 61 -6.92 2.94 -29.63
CA GLN A 61 -6.97 3.06 -31.10
C GLN A 61 -7.70 1.89 -31.77
N GLY A 62 -8.43 1.07 -31.02
CA GLY A 62 -9.28 0.01 -31.54
C GLY A 62 -8.79 -1.42 -31.33
N ASP A 63 -7.51 -1.64 -31.01
CA ASP A 63 -6.95 -2.98 -30.74
C ASP A 63 -6.81 -3.29 -29.23
N GLY A 64 -7.48 -2.49 -28.39
CA GLY A 64 -7.45 -2.62 -26.94
C GLY A 64 -6.34 -1.79 -26.25
N VAL A 65 -6.33 -1.85 -24.92
CA VAL A 65 -5.44 -1.05 -24.05
C VAL A 65 -4.84 -1.94 -22.96
N ALA A 66 -3.51 -1.93 -22.84
CA ALA A 66 -2.77 -2.53 -21.74
C ALA A 66 -2.45 -1.50 -20.65
N VAL A 67 -2.78 -1.81 -19.40
CA VAL A 67 -2.60 -0.92 -18.24
C VAL A 67 -1.52 -1.47 -17.32
N PHE A 68 -0.55 -0.62 -16.96
CA PHE A 68 0.52 -0.89 -16.00
C PHE A 68 0.28 -0.13 -14.72
N THR A 69 0.45 -0.78 -13.57
CA THR A 69 0.30 -0.15 -12.24
C THR A 69 1.54 -0.40 -11.39
N ASP A 70 1.89 0.52 -10.50
CA ASP A 70 3.05 0.38 -9.63
C ASP A 70 2.76 -0.41 -8.34
N LEU A 71 1.76 0.03 -7.56
CA LEU A 71 1.42 -0.46 -6.23
C LEU A 71 -0.10 -0.60 -6.08
N GLY A 72 -0.52 -1.28 -4.99
CA GLY A 72 -1.90 -1.73 -4.79
C GLY A 72 -3.00 -0.67 -4.94
N SER A 73 -2.80 0.58 -4.49
CA SER A 73 -3.83 1.63 -4.65
C SER A 73 -4.01 2.11 -6.09
N ALA A 74 -2.99 1.98 -6.94
CA ALA A 74 -3.12 2.25 -8.38
C ALA A 74 -4.03 1.22 -9.06
N LEU A 75 -4.03 -0.04 -8.59
CA LEU A 75 -5.00 -1.06 -9.02
C LEU A 75 -6.42 -0.64 -8.64
N THR A 76 -6.65 -0.19 -7.40
CA THR A 76 -7.98 0.26 -6.98
C THR A 76 -8.48 1.46 -7.79
N SER A 77 -7.65 2.45 -8.07
CA SER A 77 -8.02 3.56 -8.96
C SER A 77 -8.30 3.10 -10.39
N THR A 78 -7.58 2.08 -10.87
CA THR A 78 -7.82 1.48 -12.18
C THR A 78 -9.15 0.72 -12.22
N ASP A 79 -9.47 -0.08 -11.20
CA ASP A 79 -10.75 -0.78 -11.09
C ASP A 79 -11.92 0.20 -11.13
N MET A 80 -11.84 1.31 -10.37
CA MET A 80 -12.85 2.38 -10.40
C MET A 80 -12.98 3.04 -11.78
N ALA A 81 -11.86 3.25 -12.49
CA ALA A 81 -11.89 3.78 -13.85
C ALA A 81 -12.59 2.83 -14.83
N LEU A 82 -12.36 1.51 -14.70
CA LEU A 82 -13.03 0.49 -15.51
C LEU A 82 -14.54 0.45 -15.25
N GLU A 83 -14.95 0.59 -13.98
CA GLU A 83 -16.38 0.73 -13.62
C GLU A 83 -17.00 1.97 -14.28
N MET A 84 -16.33 3.11 -14.26
CA MET A 84 -16.81 4.34 -14.91
C MET A 84 -16.96 4.19 -16.42
N LEU A 85 -16.00 3.53 -17.10
CA LEU A 85 -16.10 3.23 -18.53
C LEU A 85 -17.32 2.36 -18.85
N ALA A 86 -17.57 1.35 -18.01
CA ALA A 86 -18.73 0.47 -18.15
C ALA A 86 -20.06 1.24 -17.98
N ASP A 87 -20.14 2.13 -17.00
CA ASP A 87 -21.31 2.99 -16.76
C ASP A 87 -21.58 3.97 -17.92
N MET A 88 -20.52 4.39 -18.62
CA MET A 88 -20.60 5.22 -19.82
C MET A 88 -21.02 4.43 -21.08
N GLY A 89 -20.99 3.10 -21.03
CA GLY A 89 -21.27 2.23 -22.17
C GLY A 89 -20.13 2.16 -23.19
N GLU A 90 -18.90 2.45 -22.77
CA GLU A 90 -17.71 2.34 -23.61
C GLU A 90 -17.24 0.88 -23.69
N GLU A 91 -17.21 0.32 -24.90
CA GLU A 91 -16.76 -1.05 -25.15
C GLU A 91 -15.26 -1.06 -25.54
N ILE A 92 -14.39 -0.81 -24.57
CA ILE A 92 -12.93 -0.87 -24.74
C ILE A 92 -12.41 -2.16 -24.13
N GLU A 93 -11.66 -2.96 -24.90
CA GLU A 93 -10.90 -4.07 -24.33
C GLU A 93 -9.72 -3.52 -23.53
N VAL A 94 -9.81 -3.57 -22.20
CA VAL A 94 -8.75 -3.11 -21.31
C VAL A 94 -8.20 -4.28 -20.52
N ARG A 95 -6.87 -4.39 -20.41
CA ARG A 95 -6.20 -5.42 -19.61
C ARG A 95 -5.17 -4.83 -18.68
N VAL A 96 -5.38 -5.02 -17.38
CA VAL A 96 -4.40 -4.65 -16.33
C VAL A 96 -3.36 -5.75 -16.24
N LEU A 97 -2.11 -5.45 -16.57
CA LEU A 97 -1.06 -6.45 -16.72
C LEU A 97 -0.37 -6.77 -15.39
N PRO A 98 -0.28 -8.05 -14.98
CA PRO A 98 0.38 -8.46 -13.74
C PRO A 98 1.91 -8.54 -13.92
N ALA A 99 2.53 -7.42 -14.27
CA ALA A 99 3.94 -7.33 -14.62
C ALA A 99 4.71 -6.35 -13.71
N PRO A 100 6.03 -6.56 -13.49
CA PRO A 100 6.86 -5.56 -12.80
C PRO A 100 6.80 -4.22 -13.52
N PHE A 101 6.66 -3.13 -12.76
CA PHE A 101 6.34 -1.81 -13.31
C PHE A 101 7.32 -1.34 -14.40
N VAL A 102 8.63 -1.48 -14.20
CA VAL A 102 9.64 -0.97 -15.14
C VAL A 102 10.00 -1.99 -16.22
N GLU A 103 10.39 -3.21 -15.82
CA GLU A 103 10.77 -4.26 -16.76
C GLU A 103 9.60 -4.67 -17.67
N GLY A 104 8.39 -4.79 -17.11
CA GLY A 104 7.18 -5.13 -17.85
C GLY A 104 6.75 -4.05 -18.81
N LEU A 105 6.77 -2.78 -18.38
CA LEU A 105 6.46 -1.64 -19.25
C LEU A 105 7.43 -1.57 -20.43
N THR A 106 8.72 -1.78 -20.19
CA THR A 106 9.74 -1.77 -21.25
C THR A 106 9.45 -2.84 -22.30
N ALA A 107 9.15 -4.07 -21.88
CA ALA A 107 8.79 -5.16 -22.79
C ALA A 107 7.53 -4.82 -23.60
N ALA A 108 6.48 -4.31 -22.94
CA ALA A 108 5.22 -3.98 -23.59
C ALA A 108 5.32 -2.82 -24.58
N VAL A 109 6.03 -1.74 -24.24
CA VAL A 109 6.26 -0.61 -25.16
C VAL A 109 6.96 -1.07 -26.43
N VAL A 110 7.97 -1.94 -26.31
CA VAL A 110 8.66 -2.50 -27.48
C VAL A 110 7.69 -3.37 -28.31
N ARG A 111 6.90 -4.23 -27.67
CA ARG A 111 5.95 -5.12 -28.38
C ARG A 111 4.82 -4.36 -29.06
N ALA A 112 4.26 -3.33 -28.41
CA ALA A 112 3.26 -2.46 -28.99
C ALA A 112 3.82 -1.66 -30.18
N ALA A 113 5.05 -1.13 -30.07
CA ALA A 113 5.72 -0.44 -31.19
C ALA A 113 5.95 -1.36 -32.40
N LEU A 114 6.13 -2.66 -32.17
CA LEU A 114 6.23 -3.68 -33.21
C LEU A 114 4.87 -4.14 -33.75
N GLY A 115 3.75 -3.59 -33.25
CA GLY A 115 2.39 -3.93 -33.66
C GLY A 115 1.93 -5.30 -33.16
N SER A 116 2.45 -5.76 -32.01
CA SER A 116 2.01 -7.02 -31.39
C SER A 116 0.61 -6.86 -30.79
N ASP A 117 -0.12 -7.97 -30.69
CA ASP A 117 -1.44 -8.02 -30.05
C ASP A 117 -1.35 -8.00 -28.51
N LEU A 118 -2.51 -7.81 -27.86
CA LEU A 118 -2.62 -7.66 -26.41
C LEU A 118 -2.13 -8.91 -25.65
N ASP A 119 -2.39 -10.11 -26.18
CA ASP A 119 -1.94 -11.38 -25.59
C ASP A 119 -0.42 -11.51 -25.61
N THR A 120 0.22 -11.15 -26.73
CA THR A 120 1.68 -11.16 -26.86
C THR A 120 2.32 -10.12 -25.95
N ILE A 121 1.73 -8.91 -25.88
CA ILE A 121 2.19 -7.83 -24.99
C ILE A 121 2.14 -8.27 -23.52
N GLU A 122 1.02 -8.86 -23.09
CA GLU A 122 0.85 -9.39 -21.74
C GLU A 122 1.89 -10.46 -21.43
N SER A 123 2.03 -11.46 -22.30
CA SER A 123 2.98 -12.56 -22.10
C SER A 123 4.40 -12.06 -21.89
N GLU A 124 4.85 -11.12 -22.71
CA GLU A 124 6.20 -10.55 -22.64
C GLU A 124 6.39 -9.66 -21.40
N ALA A 125 5.38 -8.88 -21.05
CA ALA A 125 5.40 -8.05 -19.84
C ALA A 125 5.50 -8.91 -18.57
N VAL A 126 4.68 -9.95 -18.46
CA VAL A 126 4.68 -10.87 -17.31
C VAL A 126 6.01 -11.60 -17.17
N ASN A 127 6.59 -12.04 -18.29
CA ASN A 127 7.86 -12.77 -18.30
C ASN A 127 9.11 -11.86 -18.24
N SER A 128 8.94 -10.54 -18.19
CA SER A 128 10.04 -9.57 -18.22
C SER A 128 11.05 -9.69 -17.07
N LEU A 129 10.65 -10.28 -15.94
CA LEU A 129 11.54 -10.53 -14.80
C LEU A 129 12.46 -11.74 -15.01
N ALA A 130 12.07 -12.69 -15.87
CA ALA A 130 12.76 -13.98 -16.02
C ALA A 130 14.25 -13.86 -16.38
N PRO A 131 14.69 -12.99 -17.31
CA PRO A 131 16.11 -12.85 -17.63
C PRO A 131 16.95 -12.39 -16.44
N LYS A 132 16.39 -11.55 -15.56
CA LYS A 132 17.05 -11.07 -14.34
C LYS A 132 17.18 -12.19 -13.31
N LEU A 133 16.14 -13.02 -13.17
CA LEU A 133 16.16 -14.19 -12.28
C LEU A 133 17.19 -15.22 -12.75
N GLU A 134 17.21 -15.53 -14.05
CA GLU A 134 18.19 -16.43 -14.65
C GLU A 134 19.62 -15.94 -14.42
N HIS A 135 19.87 -14.64 -14.68
CA HIS A 135 21.18 -14.03 -14.45
C HIS A 135 21.64 -14.12 -12.99
N LEU A 136 20.71 -14.02 -12.04
CA LEU A 136 20.98 -14.15 -10.62
C LEU A 136 21.00 -15.60 -10.12
N GLY A 137 20.76 -16.59 -10.99
CA GLY A 137 20.69 -18.00 -10.63
C GLY A 137 19.47 -18.37 -9.78
N VAL A 138 18.40 -17.57 -9.85
CA VAL A 138 17.14 -17.80 -9.15
C VAL A 138 16.21 -18.62 -10.05
N ALA A 139 16.05 -19.91 -9.75
CA ALA A 139 15.35 -20.87 -10.61
C ALA A 139 13.84 -20.62 -10.73
N GLU A 140 13.22 -19.99 -9.73
CA GLU A 140 11.80 -19.61 -9.72
C GLU A 140 11.64 -18.26 -9.01
N PRO A 141 10.70 -17.38 -9.45
CA PRO A 141 10.45 -16.12 -8.75
C PRO A 141 10.15 -16.41 -7.27
N PRO A 142 10.77 -15.69 -6.32
CA PRO A 142 10.51 -15.92 -4.91
C PRO A 142 9.02 -15.68 -4.65
N VAL A 143 8.32 -16.74 -4.28
CA VAL A 143 6.94 -16.67 -3.78
C VAL A 143 6.98 -15.72 -2.57
N ALA A 144 6.01 -14.81 -2.46
CA ALA A 144 5.94 -13.85 -1.36
C ALA A 144 6.06 -14.57 -0.01
N GLY A 145 7.26 -14.53 0.60
CA GLY A 145 7.57 -15.28 1.83
C GLY A 145 9.01 -15.78 1.94
N THR A 146 9.71 -16.03 0.84
CA THR A 146 11.09 -16.59 0.88
C THR A 146 12.14 -15.59 0.41
N LEU A 147 12.70 -14.84 1.35
CA LEU A 147 13.97 -14.15 1.13
C LEU A 147 15.11 -15.19 1.09
N PRO A 148 16.01 -15.14 0.09
CA PRO A 148 17.21 -15.97 0.07
C PRO A 148 18.19 -15.47 1.15
N GLY A 149 18.42 -16.28 2.19
CA GLY A 149 19.33 -15.94 3.29
C GLY A 149 19.13 -16.73 4.58
N ALA A 150 17.98 -17.39 4.76
CA ALA A 150 17.78 -18.34 5.86
C ALA A 150 18.36 -19.71 5.51
N ALA A 151 19.69 -19.79 5.38
CA ALA A 151 20.34 -21.07 5.27
C ALA A 151 20.17 -21.86 6.60
N SER A 152 19.50 -23.00 6.47
CA SER A 152 19.48 -24.14 7.39
C SER A 152 18.81 -23.91 8.74
N LEU A 153 17.54 -24.33 8.84
CA LEU A 153 17.12 -25.48 9.67
C LEU A 153 15.83 -26.03 9.03
N GLY A 154 15.80 -27.34 8.80
CA GLY A 154 14.96 -28.00 7.80
C GLY A 154 13.45 -27.77 7.94
N ALA A 155 12.81 -27.58 6.78
CA ALA A 155 11.36 -27.64 6.63
C ALA A 155 11.00 -28.85 5.76
N SER A 156 10.18 -29.72 6.35
CA SER A 156 9.21 -30.51 5.62
C SER A 156 8.16 -29.51 5.11
N ASP A 157 8.26 -29.09 3.85
CA ASP A 157 7.27 -28.17 3.26
C ASP A 157 6.05 -28.94 2.76
N SER A 158 5.05 -28.97 3.62
CA SER A 158 3.63 -29.09 3.30
C SER A 158 2.88 -28.53 4.50
N GLU A 159 2.08 -27.47 4.37
CA GLU A 159 0.91 -27.17 5.23
C GLU A 159 0.26 -25.87 4.74
N ALA A 160 -0.97 -25.86 4.22
CA ALA A 160 -2.24 -25.91 4.97
C ALA A 160 -2.47 -24.62 5.80
N PRO A 161 -3.72 -24.28 6.17
CA PRO A 161 -3.96 -23.23 7.17
C PRO A 161 -3.08 -23.51 8.38
N HIS A 162 -2.52 -22.49 9.05
CA HIS A 162 -1.88 -22.68 10.35
C HIS A 162 -2.78 -23.58 11.22
N GLU A 163 -2.44 -24.87 11.36
CA GLU A 163 -3.16 -25.79 12.24
C GLU A 163 -2.90 -25.42 13.70
N THR A 164 -1.82 -24.66 13.95
CA THR A 164 -1.49 -24.08 15.23
C THR A 164 -2.19 -22.74 15.41
N PRO A 165 -3.06 -22.58 16.43
CA PRO A 165 -3.61 -21.29 16.77
C PRO A 165 -2.47 -20.32 17.15
N PRO A 166 -2.63 -19.01 16.88
CA PRO A 166 -1.64 -18.01 17.27
C PRO A 166 -1.45 -18.00 18.79
N ASP A 167 -0.21 -17.79 19.25
CA ASP A 167 0.11 -17.69 20.68
C ASP A 167 -0.56 -16.46 21.32
N ALA A 168 -0.76 -15.41 20.52
CA ALA A 168 -1.55 -14.25 20.89
C ALA A 168 -2.27 -13.68 19.66
N GLN A 169 -3.49 -13.20 19.85
CA GLN A 169 -4.23 -12.49 18.80
C GLN A 169 -5.03 -11.33 19.38
N GLN A 170 -5.12 -10.24 18.64
CA GLN A 170 -5.92 -9.09 19.06
C GLN A 170 -6.55 -8.41 17.84
N LEU A 171 -7.82 -8.05 17.97
CA LEU A 171 -8.54 -7.28 16.95
C LEU A 171 -8.35 -5.80 17.20
N VAL A 172 -8.05 -5.04 16.14
CA VAL A 172 -7.89 -3.59 16.20
C VAL A 172 -8.60 -2.92 15.03
N GLN A 173 -9.29 -1.82 15.32
CA GLN A 173 -9.91 -1.00 14.28
C GLN A 173 -8.91 0.04 13.76
N VAL A 174 -8.78 0.14 12.45
CA VAL A 174 -7.96 1.17 11.81
C VAL A 174 -8.72 2.48 11.79
N VAL A 175 -8.12 3.52 12.39
CA VAL A 175 -8.77 4.83 12.58
C VAL A 175 -8.28 5.90 11.59
N ASN A 176 -7.19 5.63 10.88
CA ASN A 176 -6.58 6.53 9.89
C ASN A 176 -7.49 6.69 8.69
N ARG A 177 -7.74 7.93 8.26
CA ARG A 177 -8.62 8.25 7.11
C ARG A 177 -8.21 7.47 5.85
N ASP A 178 -6.91 7.44 5.57
CA ASP A 178 -6.35 6.82 4.37
C ASP A 178 -5.90 5.35 4.64
N GLY A 179 -6.27 4.78 5.79
CA GLY A 179 -6.01 3.38 6.14
C GLY A 179 -4.56 3.06 6.50
N LEU A 180 -4.14 1.79 6.32
CA LEU A 180 -2.73 1.38 6.50
C LEU A 180 -1.93 1.56 5.21
N HIS A 181 -1.81 2.80 4.75
CA HIS A 181 -0.99 3.17 3.61
C HIS A 181 0.52 3.14 3.94
N ALA A 182 1.37 3.52 2.99
CA ALA A 182 2.83 3.35 3.05
C ALA A 182 3.49 3.85 4.37
N ARG A 183 3.00 4.95 4.95
CA ARG A 183 3.60 5.56 6.15
C ARG A 183 3.20 4.80 7.44
N PRO A 184 1.92 4.61 7.78
CA PRO A 184 1.51 3.70 8.86
C PRO A 184 2.07 2.29 8.71
N ALA A 185 2.08 1.74 7.48
CA ALA A 185 2.63 0.42 7.18
C ALA A 185 4.13 0.34 7.52
N ALA A 186 4.92 1.36 7.19
CA ALA A 186 6.34 1.42 7.54
C ALA A 186 6.55 1.50 9.06
N ALA A 187 5.70 2.23 9.79
CA ALA A 187 5.77 2.32 11.24
C ALA A 187 5.44 0.97 11.92
N VAL A 188 4.41 0.27 11.45
CA VAL A 188 4.08 -1.09 11.91
C VAL A 188 5.24 -2.05 11.62
N ALA A 189 5.77 -2.04 10.39
CA ALA A 189 6.89 -2.89 10.00
C ALA A 189 8.15 -2.64 10.82
N SER A 190 8.44 -1.37 11.13
CA SER A 190 9.60 -1.02 11.96
C SER A 190 9.45 -1.56 13.38
N LEU A 191 8.25 -1.49 13.95
CA LEU A 191 7.97 -2.06 15.27
C LEU A 191 7.98 -3.58 15.26
N ALA A 192 7.35 -4.22 14.27
CA ALA A 192 7.29 -5.68 14.14
C ALA A 192 8.68 -6.32 13.99
N GLN A 193 9.62 -5.65 13.31
CA GLN A 193 11.00 -6.12 13.18
C GLN A 193 11.78 -6.15 14.51
N THR A 194 11.35 -5.42 15.54
CA THR A 194 11.98 -5.47 16.87
C THR A 194 11.68 -6.77 17.63
N PHE A 195 10.68 -7.54 17.18
CA PHE A 195 10.28 -8.79 17.80
C PHE A 195 10.85 -10.01 17.05
N PRO A 196 11.39 -11.00 17.78
CA PRO A 196 11.96 -12.20 17.17
C PRO A 196 10.89 -13.11 16.54
N GLY A 197 9.68 -13.13 17.10
CA GLY A 197 8.55 -13.91 16.59
C GLY A 197 8.00 -13.43 15.24
N GLU A 198 7.12 -14.24 14.66
CA GLU A 198 6.37 -13.88 13.47
C GLU A 198 5.12 -13.09 13.86
N VAL A 199 4.81 -12.05 13.09
CA VAL A 199 3.60 -11.25 13.29
C VAL A 199 2.90 -11.10 11.96
N MET A 200 1.61 -11.40 11.95
CA MET A 200 0.75 -11.33 10.77
C MET A 200 -0.41 -10.36 11.03
N LEU A 201 -0.84 -9.67 9.98
CA LEU A 201 -2.09 -8.90 9.94
C LEU A 201 -3.09 -9.66 9.07
N ASP A 202 -4.27 -9.95 9.60
CA ASP A 202 -5.37 -10.58 8.86
C ASP A 202 -6.52 -9.58 8.69
N LYS A 203 -6.95 -9.37 7.45
CA LYS A 203 -8.18 -8.65 7.10
C LYS A 203 -9.07 -9.62 6.34
N SER A 204 -10.16 -10.06 6.98
CA SER A 204 -11.19 -10.91 6.36
C SER A 204 -10.62 -12.16 5.65
N GLY A 205 -9.59 -12.79 6.24
CA GLY A 205 -8.92 -13.98 5.69
C GLY A 205 -7.77 -13.69 4.71
N ARG A 206 -7.53 -12.43 4.33
CA ARG A 206 -6.29 -12.04 3.64
C ARG A 206 -5.23 -11.72 4.68
N ARG A 207 -4.06 -12.36 4.57
CA ARG A 207 -2.95 -12.20 5.51
C ARG A 207 -1.79 -11.43 4.90
N ALA A 208 -1.14 -10.61 5.72
CA ALA A 208 0.09 -9.90 5.38
C ALA A 208 1.12 -10.04 6.50
N ASN A 209 2.39 -10.20 6.14
CA ASN A 209 3.49 -10.18 7.09
C ASN A 209 3.68 -8.76 7.65
N ALA A 210 3.54 -8.60 8.97
CA ALA A 210 3.61 -7.30 9.61
C ALA A 210 5.02 -6.70 9.63
N LYS A 211 6.08 -7.44 9.24
CA LYS A 211 7.46 -6.94 9.08
C LYS A 211 7.73 -6.34 7.70
N SER A 212 6.83 -6.52 6.74
CA SER A 212 6.96 -6.01 5.37
C SER A 212 6.02 -4.81 5.16
N PRO A 213 6.55 -3.58 5.02
CA PRO A 213 5.72 -2.40 4.75
C PRO A 213 4.86 -2.55 3.49
N ILE A 214 5.42 -3.19 2.45
CA ILE A 214 4.74 -3.41 1.17
C ILE A 214 3.59 -4.39 1.35
N SER A 215 3.82 -5.52 2.04
CA SER A 215 2.78 -6.52 2.27
C SER A 215 1.59 -5.96 3.07
N ILE A 216 1.87 -5.09 4.04
CA ILE A 216 0.83 -4.37 4.80
C ILE A 216 0.06 -3.40 3.88
N ALA A 217 0.76 -2.60 3.08
CA ALA A 217 0.12 -1.64 2.19
C ALA A 217 -0.77 -2.33 1.13
N THR A 218 -0.36 -3.49 0.62
CA THR A 218 -1.13 -4.29 -0.34
C THR A 218 -2.34 -5.03 0.27
N LEU A 219 -2.45 -5.06 1.61
CA LEU A 219 -3.62 -5.62 2.29
C LEU A 219 -4.88 -4.74 2.11
N ALA A 220 -4.72 -3.53 1.56
CA ALA A 220 -5.79 -2.59 1.24
C ALA A 220 -6.73 -2.35 2.44
N VAL A 221 -6.15 -2.16 3.62
CA VAL A 221 -6.88 -1.85 4.85
C VAL A 221 -7.27 -0.37 4.84
N THR A 222 -8.55 -0.09 4.97
CA THR A 222 -9.17 1.24 4.93
C THR A 222 -9.63 1.69 6.31
N CYS A 223 -10.02 2.96 6.43
CA CYS A 223 -10.58 3.49 7.69
C CYS A 223 -11.84 2.71 8.11
N GLY A 224 -11.88 2.29 9.37
CA GLY A 224 -13.01 1.56 9.96
C GLY A 224 -12.89 0.04 9.86
N ASP A 225 -11.96 -0.48 9.05
CA ASP A 225 -11.70 -1.91 8.95
C ASP A 225 -11.17 -2.46 10.28
N ASN A 226 -11.60 -3.69 10.60
CA ASN A 226 -11.04 -4.46 11.71
C ASN A 226 -9.94 -5.37 11.17
N VAL A 227 -8.73 -5.21 11.70
CA VAL A 227 -7.58 -6.04 11.39
C VAL A 227 -7.25 -6.89 12.60
N GLN A 228 -7.03 -8.19 12.38
CA GLN A 228 -6.56 -9.08 13.42
C GLN A 228 -5.04 -9.16 13.39
N VAL A 229 -4.41 -8.77 14.49
CA VAL A 229 -2.97 -8.92 14.69
C VAL A 229 -2.73 -10.29 15.31
N LEU A 230 -1.97 -11.13 14.63
CA LEU A 230 -1.65 -12.51 15.03
C LEU A 230 -0.16 -12.58 15.35
N GLY A 231 0.19 -13.04 16.54
CA GLY A 231 1.58 -13.22 16.97
C GLY A 231 1.90 -14.70 17.16
N TYR A 232 3.09 -15.09 16.68
CA TYR A 232 3.61 -16.46 16.77
C TYR A 232 5.02 -16.44 17.32
N GLY A 233 5.30 -17.38 18.23
CA GLY A 233 6.62 -17.58 18.81
C GLY A 233 6.93 -16.64 19.97
N GLU A 234 8.22 -16.44 20.21
CA GLU A 234 8.68 -15.73 21.40
C GLU A 234 8.23 -14.27 21.40
N GLN A 235 7.69 -13.82 22.54
CA GLN A 235 7.14 -12.47 22.72
C GLN A 235 5.91 -12.14 21.84
N ALA A 236 5.18 -13.15 21.36
CA ALA A 236 3.94 -12.97 20.59
C ALA A 236 2.95 -12.00 21.25
N GLU A 237 2.69 -12.16 22.55
CA GLU A 237 1.75 -11.29 23.29
C GLU A 237 2.22 -9.83 23.37
N ALA A 238 3.51 -9.62 23.61
CA ALA A 238 4.11 -8.29 23.63
C ALA A 238 4.08 -7.62 22.25
N ALA A 239 4.39 -8.40 21.19
CA ALA A 239 4.36 -7.94 19.81
C ALA A 239 2.94 -7.54 19.38
N VAL A 240 1.96 -8.40 19.63
CA VAL A 240 0.53 -8.16 19.33
C VAL A 240 0.03 -6.93 20.07
N THR A 241 0.34 -6.80 21.36
CA THR A 241 -0.08 -5.66 22.18
C THR A 241 0.54 -4.35 21.67
N ALA A 242 1.84 -4.36 21.39
CA ALA A 242 2.55 -3.17 20.93
C ALA A 242 2.04 -2.69 19.56
N ILE A 243 1.85 -3.62 18.62
CA ILE A 243 1.37 -3.32 17.27
C ILE A 243 -0.09 -2.88 17.30
N THR A 244 -0.94 -3.55 18.08
CA THR A 244 -2.34 -3.14 18.26
C THR A 244 -2.42 -1.72 18.84
N LYS A 245 -1.61 -1.42 19.85
CA LYS A 245 -1.56 -0.07 20.45
C LYS A 245 -1.09 0.98 19.43
N LEU A 246 -0.11 0.63 18.60
CA LEU A 246 0.38 1.51 17.55
C LEU A 246 -0.73 1.79 16.53
N ILE A 247 -1.44 0.76 16.06
CA ILE A 247 -2.56 0.92 15.11
C ILE A 247 -3.68 1.77 15.73
N ALA A 248 -4.09 1.49 16.97
CA ALA A 248 -5.13 2.24 17.68
C ALA A 248 -4.76 3.71 17.96
N SER A 249 -3.45 4.01 18.06
CA SER A 249 -2.97 5.39 18.25
C SER A 249 -3.26 6.28 17.04
N GLY A 250 -3.43 5.69 15.85
CA GLY A 250 -3.68 6.40 14.61
C GLY A 250 -2.42 7.03 14.00
N PHE A 251 -1.22 6.65 14.45
CA PHE A 251 0.07 7.09 13.90
C PHE A 251 0.29 8.62 13.88
N GLY A 252 -0.51 9.37 14.64
CA GLY A 252 -0.49 10.84 14.65
C GLY A 252 -1.12 11.51 13.42
N GLU A 253 -1.91 10.76 12.64
CA GLU A 253 -2.56 11.24 11.40
C GLU A 253 -4.05 11.60 11.62
N GLU A 254 -4.67 12.19 10.60
CA GLU A 254 -6.10 12.53 10.63
C GLU A 254 -6.96 11.26 10.78
N ARG A 255 -7.85 11.28 11.79
CA ARG A 255 -8.80 10.20 12.02
C ARG A 255 -9.96 10.32 11.04
N GLY A 256 -10.29 9.23 10.36
CA GLY A 256 -11.47 9.18 9.50
C GLY A 256 -12.77 9.20 10.32
N LYS A 257 -13.88 9.57 9.69
CA LYS A 257 -15.21 9.48 10.31
C LYS A 257 -15.62 8.01 10.42
N ILE A 258 -15.40 7.41 11.58
CA ILE A 258 -15.91 6.07 11.89
C ILE A 258 -17.40 6.22 12.21
N PRO A 259 -18.31 5.50 11.51
CA PRO A 259 -19.72 5.45 11.91
C PRO A 259 -19.80 4.94 13.35
N LEU A 260 -20.37 5.75 14.25
CA LEU A 260 -20.66 5.30 15.61
C LEU A 260 -21.69 4.16 15.51
N PRO A 261 -21.53 3.07 16.28
CA PRO A 261 -22.63 2.14 16.47
C PRO A 261 -23.80 2.91 17.10
N ASP A 262 -25.02 2.68 16.61
CA ASP A 262 -26.25 3.28 17.11
C ASP A 262 -26.44 3.00 18.61
N THR A 263 -25.90 3.87 19.47
CA THR A 263 -26.15 3.81 20.91
C THR A 263 -27.35 4.67 21.26
N THR A 264 -28.56 4.20 20.95
CA THR A 264 -29.78 4.66 21.63
C THR A 264 -29.88 4.00 23.00
N PHE A 265 -29.00 4.39 23.93
CA PHE A 265 -29.24 4.12 25.35
C PHE A 265 -30.22 5.16 25.88
N ASN A 266 -31.51 4.79 25.89
CA ASN A 266 -32.49 5.49 26.71
C ASN A 266 -32.19 5.16 28.17
N SER A 267 -31.78 6.14 28.96
CA SER A 267 -31.63 5.99 30.40
C SER A 267 -32.01 7.29 31.08
N THR A 268 -33.29 7.42 31.42
CA THR A 268 -33.72 8.19 32.58
C THR A 268 -33.25 7.45 33.84
N PRO A 269 -32.51 8.08 34.76
CA PRO A 269 -32.37 7.57 36.11
C PRO A 269 -33.37 8.31 37.01
N ASP A 270 -34.45 7.62 37.37
CA ASP A 270 -35.21 7.92 38.58
C ASP A 270 -34.80 6.90 39.62
N THR A 271 -33.79 7.22 40.43
CA THR A 271 -33.61 6.60 41.75
C THR A 271 -32.81 7.55 42.65
N THR A 272 -33.48 7.94 43.72
CA THR A 272 -33.02 8.70 44.88
C THR A 272 -31.74 8.15 45.50
N LEU A 273 -30.70 8.99 45.59
CA LEU A 273 -29.52 8.74 46.44
C LEU A 273 -29.64 9.55 47.75
N VAL A 274 -29.66 8.82 48.86
CA VAL A 274 -29.56 9.33 50.23
C VAL A 274 -28.09 9.65 50.55
N ALA A 275 -27.84 10.84 51.10
CA ALA A 275 -26.51 11.34 51.47
C ALA A 275 -26.01 10.81 52.83
N VAL A 276 -24.68 10.58 52.95
CA VAL A 276 -23.91 10.57 54.22
C VAL A 276 -22.47 11.08 53.92
N PRO A 277 -21.81 11.87 54.81
CA PRO A 277 -20.88 12.94 54.38
C PRO A 277 -19.36 12.66 54.49
N ALA A 278 -18.65 13.66 53.96
CA ALA A 278 -17.22 13.93 53.78
C ALA A 278 -16.18 13.48 54.82
N ALA A 279 -14.96 13.22 54.33
CA ALA A 279 -13.70 13.55 54.99
C ALA A 279 -12.56 13.73 53.95
N GLU A 280 -12.00 14.94 53.89
CA GLU A 280 -10.67 15.29 53.37
C GLU A 280 -9.70 15.34 54.59
N PRO A 281 -8.36 15.18 54.46
CA PRO A 281 -7.55 16.23 53.81
C PRO A 281 -6.21 15.84 53.14
N ASP A 282 -5.74 16.79 52.32
CA ASP A 282 -4.37 17.27 52.04
C ASP A 282 -3.19 16.31 51.83
N SER A 283 -2.48 16.50 50.70
CA SER A 283 -1.01 16.72 50.62
C SER A 283 -0.52 16.96 49.17
N LYS A 284 -0.04 18.18 48.88
CA LYS A 284 1.00 18.48 47.84
C LYS A 284 2.39 18.19 48.46
N PRO A 285 3.54 18.02 47.73
CA PRO A 285 3.97 18.79 46.55
C PRO A 285 4.88 18.06 45.52
N GLY A 286 5.29 18.75 44.44
CA GLY A 286 6.49 18.35 43.69
C GLY A 286 6.54 18.80 42.22
N THR A 287 6.96 20.04 41.98
CA THR A 287 7.37 20.58 40.68
C THR A 287 8.66 19.91 40.19
N LYS A 288 8.67 19.36 38.97
CA LYS A 288 9.91 19.04 38.22
C LYS A 288 10.00 19.93 36.97
N THR A 289 11.13 20.62 36.88
CA THR A 289 11.60 21.47 35.77
C THR A 289 11.71 20.67 34.47
N PRO A 290 11.42 21.25 33.28
CA PRO A 290 11.55 20.55 32.00
C PRO A 290 13.01 20.47 31.54
N THR A 291 13.39 19.31 31.01
CA THR A 291 14.65 19.02 30.33
C THR A 291 14.67 19.70 28.94
N PRO A 292 15.79 20.28 28.46
CA PRO A 292 15.85 20.93 27.15
C PRO A 292 15.70 19.93 25.99
N PRO A 293 15.15 20.35 24.83
CA PRO A 293 15.03 19.48 23.66
C PRO A 293 16.40 19.16 23.03
N PRO A 294 16.54 18.00 22.37
CA PRO A 294 17.74 17.64 21.59
C PRO A 294 17.89 18.53 20.34
N PRO A 295 19.10 18.60 19.74
CA PRO A 295 19.42 19.57 18.69
C PRO A 295 18.59 19.38 17.42
N VAL A 296 18.16 20.51 16.84
CA VAL A 296 17.48 20.57 15.55
C VAL A 296 18.51 20.33 14.45
N TRP A 297 18.28 19.30 13.64
CA TRP A 297 19.04 19.03 12.42
C TRP A 297 18.39 19.79 11.26
N HIS A 298 19.10 20.74 10.65
CA HIS A 298 18.67 21.33 9.37
C HIS A 298 19.18 20.47 8.21
N ALA A 299 18.27 19.99 7.36
CA ALA A 299 18.59 19.32 6.10
C ALA A 299 18.93 20.36 5.01
N PRO A 300 19.84 20.06 4.08
CA PRO A 300 20.54 21.05 3.24
C PRO A 300 19.75 21.59 2.04
N TRP A 301 18.41 21.63 2.09
CA TRP A 301 17.57 22.09 0.98
C TRP A 301 16.82 23.41 1.24
N GLU A 302 17.14 24.14 2.31
CA GLU A 302 16.72 25.54 2.46
C GLU A 302 17.45 26.42 1.44
N THR A 303 16.71 26.90 0.44
CA THR A 303 17.22 27.82 -0.59
C THR A 303 17.44 29.21 0.02
N PRO A 304 18.55 29.91 -0.23
CA PRO A 304 18.80 31.21 0.39
C PRO A 304 17.83 32.28 -0.14
N THR A 305 17.11 32.93 0.77
CA THR A 305 16.41 34.19 0.54
C THR A 305 17.39 35.24 0.01
N ALA A 306 17.16 35.72 -1.20
CA ALA A 306 17.93 36.78 -1.83
C ALA A 306 17.85 38.08 -1.01
N LEU A 307 18.99 38.51 -0.45
CA LEU A 307 19.25 39.88 -0.05
C LEU A 307 19.32 40.75 -1.31
N LYS A 308 18.29 41.56 -1.57
CA LYS A 308 18.40 42.75 -2.41
C LYS A 308 19.05 43.86 -1.59
N GLN A 309 20.20 44.34 -2.06
CA GLN A 309 20.63 45.72 -1.85
C GLN A 309 19.78 46.65 -2.71
#